data_AF-A0A8I1RHB8-F1
#
_entry.id   AF-A0A8I1RHB8-F1
#
_cell.length_a   1.000
_cell.length_b   1.000
_cell.length_c   1.000
_cell.angle_alpha   90.00
_cell.angle_beta   90.00
_cell.angle_gamma   90.00
#
_symmetry.space_group_name_H-M   'P 1'
#
loop_
_entity.id
_entity.type
_entity.pdbx_description
1 polymer ?
#
loop_
_entity_poly.entity_id
_entity_poly.type
_entity_poly.pdbx_seq_one_letter_code
_entity_poly.pdbx_strand_id
1 'polypeptide(L)'
;MMADCSKCRGTMTQGFAYLPDVGSRVKWMDGEPGFWKALTSGFRMKASELAARRCTQCGFVEFFADVQAKPVKTLKSIDEENERLRNLVTRLQDRVATLETIATDPAERTAREIEGLRALPDARDGADS
;
A
#
# COMPACT_ATOMS: atom_id res chain seq x y z
N MET A 1 25.57 12.13 -30.98
CA MET A 1 25.47 13.58 -30.74
C MET A 1 25.08 13.79 -29.28
N MET A 2 25.89 14.52 -28.52
CA MET A 2 25.51 14.93 -27.16
C MET A 2 24.40 15.97 -27.30
N ALA A 3 23.30 15.82 -26.56
CA ALA A 3 22.24 16.82 -26.57
C ALA A 3 22.69 18.04 -25.74
N ASP A 4 22.41 19.23 -26.22
CA ASP A 4 22.66 20.46 -25.48
C ASP A 4 21.53 20.70 -24.49
N CYS A 5 21.89 21.17 -23.29
CA CYS A 5 20.92 21.50 -22.26
C CYS A 5 20.06 22.69 -22.68
N SER A 6 18.74 22.51 -22.64
CA SER A 6 17.76 23.57 -22.96
C SER A 6 17.81 24.78 -22.01
N LYS A 7 18.40 24.64 -20.81
CA LYS A 7 18.56 25.73 -19.83
C LYS A 7 19.84 26.54 -19.99
N CYS A 8 20.99 25.90 -20.15
CA CYS A 8 22.30 26.56 -20.11
C CYS A 8 23.20 26.27 -21.31
N ARG A 9 22.70 25.51 -22.32
CA ARG A 9 23.49 24.99 -23.45
C ARG A 9 24.71 24.14 -23.05
N GLY A 10 24.72 23.66 -21.80
CA GLY A 10 25.72 22.76 -21.29
C GLY A 10 25.52 21.32 -21.77
N THR A 11 26.47 20.46 -21.43
CA THR A 11 26.44 19.05 -21.84
C THR A 11 25.41 18.24 -21.04
N MET A 12 24.64 17.41 -21.74
CA MET A 12 23.72 16.44 -21.13
C MET A 12 24.34 15.04 -21.09
N THR A 13 24.28 14.37 -19.94
CA THR A 13 24.67 12.96 -19.77
C THR A 13 23.44 12.08 -19.60
N GLN A 14 23.49 10.87 -20.15
CA GLN A 14 22.43 9.87 -20.00
C GLN A 14 22.59 9.15 -18.65
N GLY A 15 21.46 8.89 -18.00
CA GLY A 15 21.41 8.18 -16.74
C GLY A 15 19.97 7.90 -16.32
N PHE A 16 19.80 7.49 -15.08
CA PHE A 16 18.49 7.20 -14.50
C PHE A 16 18.35 7.84 -13.13
N ALA A 17 17.12 8.26 -12.83
CA ALA A 17 16.73 8.81 -11.54
C ALA A 17 16.01 7.72 -10.74
N TYR A 18 16.48 7.46 -9.52
CA TYR A 18 15.81 6.53 -8.61
C TYR A 18 15.20 7.28 -7.44
N LEU A 19 13.95 6.93 -7.12
CA LEU A 19 13.23 7.41 -5.95
C LEU A 19 13.18 6.27 -4.92
N PRO A 20 13.80 6.43 -3.73
CA PRO A 20 13.69 5.43 -2.67
C PRO A 20 12.29 5.39 -2.11
N ASP A 21 11.80 4.19 -1.77
CA ASP A 21 10.47 3.97 -1.15
C ASP A 21 10.27 4.75 0.17
N VAL A 22 11.35 5.32 0.73
CA VAL A 22 11.41 6.00 2.03
C VAL A 22 11.34 7.54 1.90
N GLY A 23 10.75 8.07 0.82
CA GLY A 23 10.49 9.52 0.70
C GLY A 23 11.73 10.42 0.67
N SER A 24 12.88 9.90 0.26
CA SER A 24 14.15 10.65 0.22
C SER A 24 14.48 11.21 -1.17
N ARG A 25 15.47 12.10 -1.21
CA ARG A 25 15.94 12.84 -2.39
C ARG A 25 16.17 11.93 -3.60
N VAL A 26 15.71 12.37 -4.78
CA VAL A 26 16.01 11.75 -6.07
C VAL A 26 17.53 11.69 -6.25
N LYS A 27 18.07 10.48 -6.46
CA LYS A 27 19.50 10.27 -6.72
C LYS A 27 19.73 9.98 -8.21
N TRP A 28 20.70 10.68 -8.80
CA TRP A 28 21.15 10.48 -10.17
C TRP A 28 22.27 9.42 -10.24
N MET A 29 22.19 8.55 -11.24
CA MET A 29 23.21 7.55 -11.53
C MET A 29 23.63 7.68 -12.99
N ASP A 30 24.93 7.84 -13.24
CA ASP A 30 25.49 7.90 -14.60
C ASP A 30 25.67 6.48 -15.19
N GLY A 31 25.47 6.33 -16.51
CA GLY A 31 25.79 5.13 -17.28
C GLY A 31 24.61 4.43 -17.97
N GLU A 32 24.91 3.44 -18.81
CA GLU A 32 23.91 2.61 -19.49
C GLU A 32 23.29 1.55 -18.56
N PRO A 33 22.01 1.17 -18.76
CA PRO A 33 21.28 0.28 -17.86
C PRO A 33 21.90 -1.12 -17.66
N GLY A 34 22.69 -1.59 -18.62
CA GLY A 34 23.15 -2.99 -18.69
C GLY A 34 23.93 -3.47 -17.47
N PHE A 35 24.85 -2.64 -16.96
CA PHE A 35 25.67 -2.98 -15.79
C PHE A 35 24.85 -2.93 -14.48
N TRP A 36 24.04 -1.89 -14.30
CA TRP A 36 23.23 -1.70 -13.08
C TRP A 36 22.11 -2.75 -12.95
N LYS A 37 21.53 -3.21 -14.06
CA LYS A 37 20.52 -4.27 -14.10
C LYS A 37 21.01 -5.60 -13.50
N ALA A 38 22.29 -5.93 -13.68
CA ALA A 38 22.88 -7.15 -13.12
C ALA A 38 23.09 -7.04 -11.60
N LEU A 39 23.45 -5.84 -11.12
CA LEU A 39 23.77 -5.61 -9.71
C LEU A 39 22.51 -5.47 -8.83
N THR A 40 21.43 -4.90 -9.36
CA THR A 40 20.18 -4.65 -8.61
C THR A 40 19.19 -5.80 -8.66
N SER A 41 19.35 -6.79 -9.55
CA SER A 41 18.50 -7.99 -9.62
C SER A 41 18.38 -8.76 -8.28
N GLY A 42 19.41 -8.70 -7.42
CA GLY A 42 19.41 -9.31 -6.10
C GLY A 42 18.73 -8.50 -4.99
N PHE A 43 18.50 -7.20 -5.19
CA PHE A 43 17.80 -6.32 -4.26
C PHE A 43 16.45 -5.94 -4.84
N ARG A 44 15.39 -5.99 -4.03
CA ARG A 44 13.98 -5.83 -4.42
C ARG A 44 13.59 -4.42 -4.91
N MET A 45 14.51 -3.66 -5.51
CA MET A 45 14.28 -2.32 -6.02
C MET A 45 13.70 -2.39 -7.43
N LYS A 46 12.37 -2.37 -7.53
CA LYS A 46 11.66 -2.12 -8.79
C LYS A 46 11.75 -0.63 -9.12
N ALA A 47 12.93 -0.16 -9.48
CA ALA A 47 13.09 1.20 -9.99
C ALA A 47 12.24 1.34 -11.27
N SER A 48 11.36 2.33 -11.31
CA SER A 48 10.75 2.75 -12.57
C SER A 48 11.89 3.37 -13.40
N GLU A 49 12.42 2.63 -14.36
CA GLU A 49 13.49 3.10 -15.24
C GLU A 49 12.93 4.20 -16.15
N LEU A 50 13.00 5.45 -15.69
CA LEU A 50 12.78 6.60 -16.55
C LEU A 50 14.08 6.88 -17.26
N ALA A 51 14.12 6.60 -18.57
CA ALA A 51 15.20 7.07 -19.41
C ALA A 51 15.30 8.59 -19.25
N ALA A 52 16.45 9.08 -18.80
CA ALA A 52 16.61 10.49 -18.49
C ALA A 52 17.96 11.01 -18.97
N ARG A 53 18.03 12.31 -19.13
CA ARG A 53 19.29 13.04 -19.33
C ARG A 53 19.42 14.13 -18.28
N ARG A 54 20.63 14.32 -17.76
CA ARG A 54 20.94 15.38 -16.80
C ARG A 54 22.01 16.31 -17.36
N CYS A 55 21.83 17.61 -17.17
CA CYS A 55 22.87 18.58 -17.44
C CYS A 55 23.95 18.53 -16.34
N THR A 56 25.20 18.35 -16.73
CA THR A 56 26.33 18.34 -15.78
C THR A 56 26.65 19.72 -15.21
N GLN A 57 26.22 20.79 -15.88
CA GLN A 57 26.48 22.18 -15.46
C GLN A 57 25.40 22.72 -14.52
N CYS A 58 24.13 22.72 -14.94
CA CYS A 58 23.02 23.33 -14.17
C CYS A 58 22.12 22.32 -13.44
N GLY A 59 22.34 21.02 -13.64
CA GLY A 59 21.55 19.97 -12.98
C GLY A 59 20.15 19.74 -13.55
N PHE A 60 19.77 20.43 -14.63
CA PHE A 60 18.49 20.22 -15.31
C PHE A 60 18.32 18.75 -15.76
N VAL A 61 17.14 18.16 -15.52
CA VAL A 61 16.83 16.77 -15.88
C VAL A 61 15.68 16.73 -16.86
N GLU A 62 15.88 16.03 -17.98
CA GLU A 62 14.84 15.69 -18.96
C GLU A 62 14.47 14.21 -18.81
N PHE A 63 13.17 13.93 -18.68
CA PHE A 63 12.63 12.57 -18.62
C PHE A 63 12.01 12.21 -19.97
N PHE A 64 12.28 11.00 -20.44
CA PHE A 64 11.69 10.45 -21.64
C PHE A 64 10.67 9.38 -21.25
N ALA A 65 9.42 9.59 -21.65
CA ALA A 65 8.40 8.56 -21.56
C ALA A 65 8.59 7.59 -22.73
N ASP A 66 8.86 6.32 -22.43
CA ASP A 66 8.76 5.28 -23.44
C ASP A 66 7.28 4.97 -23.69
N VAL A 67 6.75 5.54 -24.77
CA VAL A 67 5.36 5.33 -25.20
C VAL A 67 5.08 3.90 -25.69
N GLN A 68 6.11 3.08 -25.91
CA GLN A 68 5.99 1.68 -26.29
C GLN A 68 6.17 0.73 -25.10
N ALA A 69 6.49 1.25 -23.90
CA ALA A 69 6.68 0.42 -22.73
C ALA A 69 5.39 -0.29 -22.34
N LYS A 70 5.48 -1.61 -22.14
CA LYS A 70 4.36 -2.42 -21.67
C LYS A 70 4.02 -2.00 -20.22
N PRO A 71 2.75 -1.67 -19.91
CA PRO A 71 2.38 -1.25 -18.57
C PRO A 71 2.62 -2.36 -17.56
N VAL A 72 3.19 -2.01 -16.40
CA VAL A 72 3.48 -2.95 -15.30
C VAL A 72 2.20 -3.61 -14.76
N LYS A 73 1.10 -2.84 -14.71
CA LYS A 73 -0.24 -3.34 -14.41
C LYS A 73 -1.19 -2.91 -15.53
N THR A 74 -2.00 -3.85 -15.96
CA THR A 74 -3.11 -3.56 -16.90
C THR A 74 -4.35 -3.17 -16.11
N LEU A 75 -5.28 -2.44 -16.75
CA LEU A 75 -6.58 -2.14 -16.14
C LEU A 75 -7.28 -3.41 -15.64
N LYS A 76 -7.27 -4.48 -16.44
CA LYS A 76 -7.80 -5.80 -16.05
C LYS A 76 -7.18 -6.34 -14.77
N SER A 77 -5.84 -6.31 -14.66
CA SER A 77 -5.17 -6.79 -13.43
C SER A 77 -5.51 -5.95 -12.20
N ILE A 78 -5.74 -4.65 -12.37
CA ILE A 78 -6.16 -3.75 -11.28
C ILE A 78 -7.60 -4.04 -10.88
N ASP A 79 -8.48 -4.28 -11.84
CA ASP A 79 -9.89 -4.63 -11.59
C ASP A 79 -10.01 -5.96 -10.84
N GLU A 80 -9.25 -6.98 -11.25
CA GLU A 80 -9.17 -8.28 -10.56
C GLU A 80 -8.62 -8.14 -9.12
N GLU A 81 -7.59 -7.33 -8.91
CA GLU A 81 -7.07 -7.04 -7.57
C GLU A 81 -8.13 -6.32 -6.72
N ASN A 82 -8.81 -5.32 -7.27
CA ASN A 82 -9.87 -4.59 -6.58
C ASN A 82 -11.05 -5.49 -6.19
N GLU A 83 -11.47 -6.39 -7.07
CA GLU A 83 -12.53 -7.36 -6.77
C GLU A 83 -12.12 -8.28 -5.61
N ARG A 84 -10.89 -8.80 -5.64
CA ARG A 84 -10.34 -9.63 -4.55
C ARG A 84 -10.30 -8.87 -3.23
N LEU A 85 -9.82 -7.63 -3.25
CA LEU A 85 -9.75 -6.78 -2.06
C LEU A 85 -11.13 -6.49 -1.50
N ARG A 86 -12.11 -6.16 -2.36
CA ARG A 86 -13.50 -5.94 -1.95
C ARG A 86 -14.09 -7.19 -1.29
N ASN A 87 -13.91 -8.36 -1.88
CA ASN A 87 -14.37 -9.63 -1.30
C ASN A 87 -13.74 -9.93 0.07
N LEU A 88 -12.45 -9.62 0.25
CA LEU A 88 -11.78 -9.76 1.54
C LEU A 88 -12.35 -8.79 2.58
N VAL A 89 -12.58 -7.54 2.19
CA VAL A 89 -13.18 -6.53 3.07
C VAL A 89 -14.58 -6.93 3.51
N THR A 90 -15.43 -7.41 2.60
CA THR A 90 -16.78 -7.89 2.94
C THR A 90 -16.73 -9.03 3.95
N ARG A 91 -15.88 -10.04 3.73
CA ARG A 91 -15.71 -11.15 4.70
C ARG A 91 -15.20 -10.68 6.06
N LEU A 92 -14.34 -9.67 6.08
CA LEU A 92 -13.86 -9.10 7.34
C LEU A 92 -14.99 -8.36 8.06
N GLN A 93 -15.81 -7.60 7.34
CA GLN A 93 -16.98 -6.91 7.89
C GLN A 93 -17.98 -7.91 8.49
N ASP A 94 -18.33 -8.99 7.78
CA ASP A 94 -19.25 -10.03 8.28
C ASP A 94 -18.73 -10.67 9.58
N ARG A 95 -17.42 -10.93 9.64
CA ARG A 95 -16.77 -11.48 10.84
C ARG A 95 -16.78 -10.50 11.99
N VAL A 96 -16.52 -9.21 11.74
CA VAL A 96 -16.57 -8.17 12.77
C VAL A 96 -18.00 -8.04 13.31
N ALA A 97 -19.02 -8.00 12.46
CA ALA A 97 -20.42 -7.95 12.89
C ALA A 97 -20.82 -9.18 13.73
N THR A 98 -20.33 -10.37 13.34
CA THR A 98 -20.53 -11.59 14.13
C THR A 98 -19.86 -11.50 15.50
N LEU A 99 -18.62 -10.98 15.56
CA LEU A 99 -17.90 -10.79 16.81
C LEU A 99 -18.56 -9.76 17.73
N GLU A 100 -19.07 -8.66 17.18
CA GLU A 100 -19.84 -7.64 17.92
C GLU A 100 -21.10 -8.25 18.53
N THR A 101 -21.80 -9.09 17.76
CA THR A 101 -22.98 -9.83 18.24
C THR A 101 -22.62 -10.78 19.39
N ILE A 102 -21.56 -11.58 19.23
CA ILE A 102 -21.10 -12.52 20.28
C ILE A 102 -20.58 -11.77 21.52
N ALA A 103 -19.99 -10.60 21.36
CA ALA A 103 -19.52 -9.82 22.50
C ALA A 103 -20.67 -9.22 23.31
N THR A 104 -21.81 -8.93 22.67
CA THR A 104 -22.94 -8.22 23.28
C THR A 104 -24.01 -9.17 23.86
N ASP A 105 -24.38 -10.22 23.12
CA ASP A 105 -25.49 -11.13 23.50
C ASP A 105 -25.27 -11.89 24.83
N PRO A 106 -24.09 -12.47 25.14
CA PRO A 106 -23.86 -13.15 26.41
C PRO A 106 -23.98 -12.20 27.61
N ALA A 107 -23.47 -10.97 27.51
CA ALA A 107 -23.54 -10.01 28.61
C ALA A 107 -24.99 -9.61 28.90
N GLU A 108 -25.79 -9.34 27.86
CA GLU A 108 -27.20 -9.00 28.00
C GLU A 108 -28.02 -10.19 28.54
N ARG A 109 -27.76 -11.40 28.03
CA ARG A 109 -28.41 -12.63 28.48
C ARG A 109 -28.11 -12.93 29.94
N THR A 110 -26.85 -12.90 30.33
CA THR A 110 -26.43 -13.12 31.72
C THR A 110 -27.01 -12.07 32.66
N ALA A 111 -27.03 -10.79 32.26
CA ALA A 111 -27.65 -9.74 33.06
C ALA A 111 -29.15 -9.99 33.30
N ARG A 112 -29.89 -10.41 32.26
CA ARG A 112 -31.31 -10.77 32.40
C ARG A 112 -31.54 -11.98 33.30
N GLU A 113 -30.72 -13.01 33.19
CA GLU A 113 -30.81 -14.19 34.07
C GLU A 113 -30.55 -13.83 35.53
N ILE A 114 -29.54 -12.99 35.81
CA ILE A 114 -29.26 -12.51 37.17
C ILE A 114 -30.45 -11.75 37.74
N GLU A 115 -31.06 -10.86 36.97
CA GLU A 115 -32.21 -10.08 37.43
C GLU A 115 -33.43 -10.98 37.68
N GLY A 116 -33.65 -11.99 36.85
CA GLY A 116 -34.67 -13.02 37.07
C GLY A 116 -34.44 -13.82 38.37
N LEU A 117 -33.19 -14.15 38.69
CA LEU A 117 -32.84 -14.83 39.94
C LEU A 117 -33.05 -13.93 41.17
N ARG A 118 -32.80 -12.62 41.05
CA ARG A 118 -33.03 -11.64 42.13
C ARG A 118 -34.50 -11.37 42.40
N ALA A 119 -35.36 -11.50 41.39
CA ALA A 119 -36.79 -11.31 41.52
C ALA A 119 -37.52 -12.54 42.10
N LEU A 120 -36.83 -13.68 42.28
CA LEU A 120 -37.39 -14.84 42.95
C LEU A 120 -37.61 -14.52 44.44
N PRO A 121 -38.79 -14.86 45.01
CA PRO A 121 -39.01 -14.72 46.45
C PRO A 121 -38.02 -15.59 47.23
N ASP A 122 -37.50 -15.07 48.35
CA ASP A 122 -36.59 -15.85 49.20
C ASP A 122 -37.35 -17.07 49.74
N ALA A 123 -36.77 -18.26 49.60
CA ALA A 123 -37.38 -19.50 50.08
C ALA A 123 -37.63 -19.49 51.60
N ARG A 124 -37.02 -18.54 52.31
CA ARG A 124 -37.18 -18.33 53.75
C ARG A 124 -38.44 -17.53 54.12
N ASP A 125 -39.00 -16.74 53.20
CA ASP A 125 -40.17 -15.88 53.47
C ASP A 125 -41.49 -16.68 53.54
N GLY A 126 -41.50 -17.93 53.06
CA GLY A 126 -42.68 -18.81 53.11
C GLY A 126 -42.75 -19.76 54.31
N ALA A 127 -41.79 -19.71 55.24
CA ALA A 127 -41.70 -20.63 56.38
C ALA A 127 -42.22 -20.06 57.71
N ASP A 128 -42.70 -18.80 57.73
CA ASP A 128 -43.14 -18.08 58.95
C ASP A 128 -44.64 -17.73 58.94
N SER A 129 -45.50 -18.59 58.37
CA SER A 129 -46.97 -18.45 58.47
C SER A 129 -47.66 -19.73 58.93
#